data_AF-A0A9X3YID7-F1
#
_entry.id   AF-A0A9X3YID7-F1
#
_cell.length_a   1.000
_cell.length_b   1.000
_cell.length_c   1.000
_cell.angle_alpha   90.00
_cell.angle_beta   90.00
_cell.angle_gamma   90.00
#
_symmetry.space_group_name_H-M   'P 1'
#
loop_
_entity.id
_entity.type
_entity.pdbx_description
1 polymer ?
#
loop_
_entity_poly.entity_id
_entity_poly.type
_entity_poly.pdbx_seq_one_letter_code
_entity_poly.pdbx_strand_id
1 'polypeptide(L)' 'MYKLRIASKCDQFRRAGFVFTREGRDFHVGELTEPQLRAIAEESMLAVTVLSADEPENDPGAASSDKPAKKVR' A
#
# COMPACT_ATOMS: atom_id res chain seq x y z
N MET A 1 -2.78 -15.07 -2.78
CA MET A 1 -2.41 -14.46 -4.07
C MET A 1 -2.20 -12.96 -3.85
N TYR A 2 -0.98 -12.43 -4.01
CA TYR A 2 -0.65 -11.06 -3.59
C TYR A 2 -1.19 -9.98 -4.54
N LYS A 3 -1.62 -8.85 -4.00
CA LYS A 3 -1.99 -7.64 -4.74
C LYS A 3 -0.90 -6.59 -4.57
N LEU A 4 -0.72 -5.73 -5.57
CA LEU A 4 0.15 -4.57 -5.52
C LEU A 4 -0.72 -3.32 -5.64
N ARG A 5 -0.56 -2.37 -4.73
CA ARG A 5 -1.08 -1.01 -4.90
C ARG A 5 0.01 -0.12 -5.43
N ILE A 6 -0.22 0.50 -6.58
CA ILE A 6 0.75 1.37 -7.25
C ILE A 6 0.16 2.76 -7.35
N ALA A 7 0.81 3.75 -6.72
CA ALA A 7 0.43 5.15 -6.76
C ALA A 7 1.52 6.00 -7.39
N SER A 8 1.14 7.08 -8.06
CA SER A 8 2.11 8.08 -8.54
C SER A 8 2.37 9.13 -7.47
N LYS A 9 3.62 9.60 -7.39
CA LYS A 9 3.99 10.79 -6.61
C LYS A 9 3.49 12.10 -7.23
N CYS A 10 3.10 12.06 -8.51
CA CYS A 10 2.54 13.17 -9.28
C CYS A 10 1.05 12.93 -9.56
N ASP A 11 0.35 13.96 -10.07
CA ASP A 11 -1.09 13.85 -10.34
C ASP A 11 -1.42 12.78 -11.37
N GLN A 12 -0.60 12.66 -12.42
CA GLN A 12 -0.67 11.59 -13.39
C GLN A 12 0.74 11.20 -13.86
N PHE A 13 0.99 9.91 -13.98
CA PHE A 13 2.23 9.36 -14.53
C PHE A 13 1.94 8.14 -15.40
N ARG A 14 2.60 8.03 -16.55
CA ARG A 14 2.37 6.93 -17.50
C ARG A 14 3.59 6.04 -17.61
N ARG A 15 3.41 4.73 -17.41
CA ARG A 15 4.48 3.74 -17.49
C ARG A 15 3.92 2.37 -17.82
N ALA A 16 4.67 1.57 -18.58
CA ALA A 16 4.31 0.17 -18.88
C ALA A 16 2.91 -0.02 -19.51
N GLY A 17 2.39 1.01 -20.18
CA GLY A 17 1.05 1.02 -20.77
C GLY A 17 -0.09 1.42 -19.82
N PHE A 18 0.22 1.76 -18.57
CA PHE A 18 -0.75 2.17 -17.56
C PHE A 18 -0.61 3.66 -17.22
N VAL A 19 -1.72 4.25 -16.75
CA VAL A 19 -1.76 5.58 -16.15
C VAL A 19 -1.95 5.40 -14.65
N PHE A 20 -1.02 5.96 -13.87
CA PHE A 20 -1.03 5.97 -12.41
C PHE A 20 -1.35 7.37 -11.91
N THR A 21 -2.17 7.46 -10.86
CA THR A 21 -2.54 8.70 -10.19
C THR A 21 -2.13 8.65 -8.72
N ARG A 22 -2.26 9.77 -8.01
CA ARG A 22 -2.03 9.83 -6.56
C ARG A 22 -2.95 8.92 -5.75
N GLU A 23 -4.15 8.65 -6.25
CA GLU A 23 -5.13 7.78 -5.56
C GLU A 23 -4.61 6.33 -5.46
N GLY A 24 -3.77 5.93 -6.40
CA GLY A 24 -3.24 4.58 -6.49
C GLY A 24 -4.23 3.60 -7.10
N ARG A 25 -3.68 2.58 -7.75
CA ARG A 25 -4.44 1.52 -8.40
C ARG A 25 -3.92 0.17 -7.96
N ASP A 26 -4.85 -0.74 -7.71
CA ASP A 26 -4.53 -2.09 -7.28
C ASP A 26 -4.42 -3.01 -8.50
N PHE A 27 -3.41 -3.88 -8.48
CA PHE A 27 -3.13 -4.87 -9.52
C PHE A 27 -2.87 -6.23 -8.89
N HIS A 28 -3.34 -7.31 -9.51
CA HIS A 28 -2.83 -8.62 -9.15
C HIS A 28 -1.46 -8.84 -9.78
N VAL A 29 -0.53 -9.43 -9.04
CA VAL A 29 0.81 -9.77 -9.57
C VAL A 29 0.70 -10.65 -10.82
N GLY A 30 -0.29 -11.54 -10.87
CA GLY A 30 -0.53 -12.41 -12.04
C GLY A 30 -1.10 -11.70 -13.28
N GLU A 31 -1.59 -10.46 -13.15
CA GLU A 31 -2.09 -9.66 -14.29
C GLU A 31 -0.97 -8.84 -14.95
N LEU A 32 0.17 -8.69 -14.28
CA LEU A 32 1.31 -7.94 -14.78
C LEU A 32 2.37 -8.91 -15.31
N THR A 33 2.88 -8.62 -16.49
CA THR A 33 4.04 -9.35 -17.04
C THR A 33 5.31 -8.96 -16.28
N GLU A 34 6.30 -9.85 -16.23
CA GLU A 34 7.61 -9.58 -15.62
C GLU A 34 8.26 -8.26 -16.10
N PRO A 35 8.30 -7.92 -17.41
CA PRO A 35 8.84 -6.63 -17.85
C PRO A 35 8.03 -5.42 -17.36
N GLN A 36 6.70 -5.54 -17.22
CA GLN A 36 5.88 -4.46 -16.65
C GLN A 36 6.16 -4.27 -15.17
N LEU A 37 6.26 -5.36 -14.41
CA LEU A 37 6.63 -5.33 -12.99
C LEU A 37 7.99 -4.67 -12.80
N ARG A 38 8.99 -5.06 -13.59
CA ARG A 38 10.33 -4.46 -13.54
C ARG A 38 10.29 -2.96 -13.85
N ALA A 39 9.60 -2.57 -14.93
CA ALA A 39 9.48 -1.17 -15.32
C ALA A 39 8.75 -0.28 -14.30
N ILE A 40 7.87 -0.86 -13.48
CA ILE A 40 7.18 -0.19 -12.38
C ILE A 40 8.07 -0.12 -11.13
N ALA A 41 8.76 -1.22 -10.79
CA ALA A 41 9.63 -1.30 -9.61
C ALA A 41 10.87 -0.41 -9.72
N GLU A 42 11.42 -0.24 -10.93
CA GLU A 42 12.56 0.65 -11.20
C GLU A 42 12.18 2.14 -11.24
N GLU A 43 10.88 2.46 -11.27
CA GLU A 43 10.42 3.82 -11.45
C GLU A 43 10.28 4.56 -10.12
N SER A 44 11.21 5.48 -9.86
CA SER A 44 11.26 6.30 -8.64
C SER A 44 10.03 7.21 -8.44
N MET A 45 9.30 7.52 -9.51
CA MET A 45 8.07 8.33 -9.48
C MET A 45 6.83 7.55 -9.05
N LEU A 46 6.94 6.23 -8.90
CA LEU A 46 5.88 5.35 -8.44
C LEU A 46 6.17 4.88 -7.00
N ALA A 47 5.11 4.76 -6.22
CA ALA A 47 5.10 4.13 -4.91
C ALA A 47 4.39 2.79 -5.04
N VAL A 48 5.09 1.71 -4.76
CA VAL A 48 4.57 0.34 -4.84
C VAL A 48 4.41 -0.20 -3.42
N THR A 49 3.20 -0.67 -3.10
CA THR A 49 2.88 -1.30 -1.81
C THR A 49 2.40 -2.71 -2.06
N VAL A 50 3.03 -3.69 -1.40
CA VAL A 50 2.60 -5.09 -1.46
C VAL A 50 1.45 -5.27 -0.47
N LEU A 51 0.29 -5.66 -0.99
CA LEU A 51 -0.87 -6.04 -0.21
C LEU A 51 -0.92 -7.57 -0.14
N SER A 52 -0.56 -8.10 1.03
CA SER A 52 -0.70 -9.52 1.36
C SER A 52 -2.19 -9.91 1.33
N ALA A 53 -2.50 -11.05 0.71
CA ALA A 53 -3.85 -11.60 0.74
C ALA A 53 -4.11 -12.49 1.97
N ASP A 54 -3.23 -12.44 2.96
CA ASP A 54 -3.38 -13.14 4.22
C ASP A 54 -2.65 -12.32 5.28
N GLU A 55 -3.38 -11.46 5.97
CA GLU A 55 -3.33 -11.50 7.43
C GLU A 55 -4.79 -11.57 7.91
N PRO A 56 -5.16 -12.57 8.74
CA PRO A 56 -6.41 -12.49 9.48
C PRO A 56 -6.40 -11.19 10.28
N GLU A 57 -7.58 -10.56 10.44
CA GLU A 57 -7.81 -9.46 11.36
C GLU A 57 -6.91 -9.56 12.60
N ASN A 58 -5.82 -8.80 12.62
CA ASN A 58 -5.21 -8.44 13.88
C ASN A 58 -6.09 -7.33 14.43
N ASP A 59 -7.17 -7.75 15.09
CA ASP A 59 -8.00 -6.93 15.94
C ASP A 59 -7.06 -6.05 16.79
N PRO A 60 -7.13 -4.71 16.71
CA PRO A 60 -6.37 -3.83 17.60
C PRO A 60 -6.98 -3.90 19.01
N GLY A 61 -6.88 -5.06 19.64
CA GLY A 61 -7.30 -5.35 20.99
C GLY A 61 -6.30 -4.79 21.98
N ALA A 62 -6.71 -3.69 22.62
CA ALA A 62 -6.32 -3.30 23.96
C ALA A 62 -4.86 -2.84 24.20
N ALA A 63 -4.66 -1.53 24.07
CA ALA A 63 -4.13 -0.76 25.21
C ALA A 63 -4.67 0.67 25.16
N SER A 64 -5.97 0.82 25.47
CA SER A 64 -6.43 2.02 26.16
C SER A 64 -5.60 2.15 27.43
N SER A 65 -4.53 2.94 27.38
CA SER A 65 -3.97 3.53 28.59
C SER A 65 -4.94 4.62 29.02
N ASP A 66 -6.02 4.16 29.65
CA ASP A 66 -6.88 4.99 30.47
C ASP A 66 -6.00 5.60 31.57
N LYS A 67 -5.63 6.86 31.39
CA LYS A 67 -5.24 7.70 32.52
C LYS A 67 -6.54 8.24 33.11
N PRO A 68 -6.79 7.96 34.39
CA PRO A 68 -7.37 8.96 35.26
C PRO A 68 -6.40 9.39 36.35
N ALA A 69 -6.45 10.69 36.55
CA ALA A 69 -5.74 11.50 37.51
C ALA A 69 -5.90 11.06 38.97
N LYS A 70 -4.80 11.22 39.74
CA LYS A 70 -4.70 12.00 40.99
C LYS A 70 -5.81 11.79 42.06
N LYS A 71 -5.46 11.22 43.23
CA LYS A 71 -5.67 11.85 44.56
C LYS A 71 -5.23 11.00 45.77
N VAL A 72 -4.62 11.72 46.72
CA VAL A 72 -4.79 11.68 48.20
C VAL A 72 -4.17 10.51 48.97
N ARG A 73 -3.08 10.82 49.69
CA ARG A 73 -3.08 10.80 51.14
C ARG A 73 -2.16 11.86 51.71
#